data_AF-A0A084SG21-F1
#
_entry.id   AF-A0A084SG21-F1
#
_cell.length_a   1.000
_cell.length_b   1.000
_cell.length_c   1.000
_cell.angle_alpha   90.00
_cell.angle_beta   90.00
_cell.angle_gamma   90.00
#
_symmetry.space_group_name_H-M   'P 1'
#
loop_
_entity.id
_entity.type
_entity.pdbx_description
1 polymer ?
#
loop_
_entity_poly.entity_id
_entity_poly.type
_entity_poly.pdbx_seq_one_letter_code
_entity_poly.pdbx_strand_id
1 'polypeptide(L)'
;MVLSLLGAPPASSQDPLCAKREPCRVVETLDAGKDAQGRSLQVKHLSLGWADADTSADFVGRKFGPGSRKQEGSREEGQCEALEWWLVRPSQPAQLLLSVCNDGYGSAGVGEDLVTVADNRFTHEQSGGSRQRWSVSRTLQLSPLRQVIEGHRSTDGMDAEQKESGDYWDAEQLRGEVVRAAPECEPGQASLGERTLPFLPQVQVDKAYLEGGWKQAGLGACGFEAGNFLLGTQNDPKDAGLKALLVAPDTLLVEVRDNKWTGPSAKWLNDDHVELWLAPQPPQELTGCGKPAAAQLPSQWGIRVADGKVFPAFGSPRQTLQVERAELPGKQGYRMKLKLPTPFQAISVVYSDSDSGKKQERMLATSAVKFGRPETLNPVRVVPPAEATCAVKNGELAVVPGPAKKTEPDVAVLRME
;
A
#
# COMPACT_ATOMS: atom_id res chain seq x y z
N MET A 1 45.35 -19.73 38.32
CA MET A 1 43.98 -20.01 38.80
C MET A 1 43.10 -18.84 38.39
N VAL A 2 42.33 -18.99 37.31
CA VAL A 2 41.33 -18.00 36.88
C VAL A 2 39.98 -18.57 37.29
N LEU A 3 39.32 -17.93 38.24
CA LEU A 3 37.97 -18.29 38.67
C LEU A 3 37.00 -17.98 37.52
N SER A 4 36.44 -19.02 36.91
CA SER A 4 35.24 -18.88 36.07
C SER A 4 34.03 -18.71 36.99
N LEU A 5 33.42 -17.54 36.95
CA LEU A 5 32.08 -17.34 37.51
C LEU A 5 31.07 -17.93 36.51
N LEU A 6 30.60 -19.14 36.82
CA LEU A 6 29.37 -19.69 36.24
C LEU A 6 28.23 -18.76 36.64
N GLY A 7 27.69 -18.02 35.67
CA GLY A 7 26.45 -17.26 35.86
C GLY A 7 25.31 -18.21 36.15
N ALA A 8 24.54 -17.92 37.20
CA ALA A 8 23.32 -18.65 37.53
C ALA A 8 22.30 -18.54 36.38
N PRO A 9 21.44 -19.57 36.18
CA PRO A 9 20.38 -19.49 35.18
C PRO A 9 19.43 -18.32 35.50
N PRO A 10 18.93 -17.58 34.50
CA PRO A 10 18.03 -16.46 34.74
C PRO A 10 16.73 -16.97 35.40
N ALA A 11 16.36 -16.36 36.52
CA ALA A 11 15.13 -16.64 37.23
C ALA A 11 13.91 -16.41 36.32
N SER A 12 12.86 -17.23 36.49
CA SER A 12 11.52 -16.99 35.96
C SER A 12 11.16 -15.51 36.12
N SER A 13 10.84 -14.79 35.04
CA SER A 13 10.61 -13.36 35.18
C SER A 13 9.39 -13.12 36.07
N GLN A 14 9.53 -12.31 37.11
CA GLN A 14 8.40 -11.85 37.94
C GLN A 14 7.49 -10.87 37.18
N ASP A 15 7.66 -10.76 35.86
CA ASP A 15 6.88 -9.88 35.03
C ASP A 15 5.41 -10.34 35.04
N PRO A 16 4.44 -9.44 35.30
CA PRO A 16 3.02 -9.79 35.27
C PRO A 16 2.57 -10.42 33.96
N LEU A 17 3.24 -10.11 32.84
CA LEU A 17 2.97 -10.76 31.56
C LEU A 17 3.28 -12.25 31.60
N CYS A 18 4.28 -12.72 32.36
CA CYS A 18 4.64 -14.14 32.44
C CYS A 18 3.82 -14.97 33.44
N ALA A 19 2.89 -14.37 34.17
CA ALA A 19 2.18 -14.98 35.30
C ALA A 19 1.66 -16.41 35.04
N LYS A 20 2.30 -17.42 35.65
CA LYS A 20 1.98 -18.87 35.55
C LYS A 20 2.11 -19.48 34.15
N ARG A 21 2.86 -18.86 33.24
CA ARG A 21 3.06 -19.33 31.86
C ARG A 21 4.43 -19.98 31.65
N GLU A 22 4.94 -20.69 32.65
CA GLU A 22 6.27 -21.29 32.59
C GLU A 22 6.41 -22.31 31.45
N PRO A 23 7.57 -22.35 30.76
CA PRO A 23 8.63 -21.35 30.76
C PRO A 23 8.16 -20.03 30.13
N CYS A 24 8.38 -18.91 30.82
CA CYS A 24 8.17 -17.57 30.27
C CYS A 24 9.24 -16.63 30.80
N ARG A 25 9.85 -15.89 29.88
CA ARG A 25 10.84 -14.85 30.20
C ARG A 25 10.60 -13.62 29.33
N VAL A 26 10.86 -12.45 29.90
CA VAL A 26 11.03 -11.23 29.11
C VAL A 26 12.44 -11.28 28.54
N VAL A 27 12.54 -11.37 27.22
CA VAL A 27 13.82 -11.39 26.50
C VAL A 27 14.40 -9.98 26.44
N GLU A 28 13.55 -9.01 26.12
CA GLU A 28 13.93 -7.61 25.97
C GLU A 28 12.76 -6.67 26.25
N THR A 29 13.08 -5.42 26.59
CA THR A 29 12.13 -4.32 26.67
C THR A 29 12.68 -3.18 25.81
N LEU A 30 11.97 -2.88 24.74
CA LEU A 30 12.37 -1.91 23.72
C LEU A 30 11.65 -0.58 23.96
N ASP A 31 12.40 0.52 23.87
CA ASP A 31 11.82 1.87 23.87
C ASP A 31 11.13 2.11 22.53
N ALA A 32 9.85 2.47 22.58
CA ALA A 32 9.04 2.78 21.43
C ALA A 32 8.64 4.26 21.38
N GLY A 33 9.40 5.09 22.10
CA GLY A 33 9.26 6.54 22.11
C GLY A 33 8.09 7.02 22.95
N LYS A 34 7.27 7.94 22.41
CA LYS A 34 6.21 8.60 23.18
C LYS A 34 4.88 8.61 22.46
N ASP A 35 3.80 8.59 23.25
CA ASP A 35 2.45 8.84 22.74
C ASP A 35 2.19 10.32 22.47
N ALA A 36 1.01 10.62 21.93
CA ALA A 36 0.60 11.99 21.61
C ALA A 36 0.49 12.90 22.85
N GLN A 37 0.50 12.34 24.06
CA GLN A 37 0.51 13.07 25.33
C GLN A 37 1.92 13.15 25.96
N GLY A 38 2.95 12.66 25.27
CA GLY A 38 4.33 12.66 25.72
C GLY A 38 4.67 11.55 26.73
N ARG A 39 3.78 10.58 26.94
CA ARG A 39 4.02 9.43 27.83
C ARG A 39 4.80 8.35 27.11
N SER A 40 5.73 7.69 27.81
CA SER A 40 6.57 6.65 27.22
C SER A 40 5.77 5.45 26.72
N LEU A 41 6.18 4.93 25.57
CA LEU A 41 5.72 3.67 24.98
C LEU A 41 6.84 2.65 25.08
N GLN A 42 6.51 1.42 25.48
CA GLN A 42 7.48 0.32 25.52
C GLN A 42 6.90 -0.91 24.84
N VAL A 43 7.77 -1.70 24.20
CA VAL A 43 7.42 -3.03 23.67
C VAL A 43 8.21 -4.08 24.44
N LYS A 44 7.51 -5.04 25.06
CA LYS A 44 8.13 -6.19 25.72
C LYS A 44 8.05 -7.41 24.82
N HIS A 45 9.19 -8.04 24.59
CA HIS A 45 9.28 -9.32 23.88
C HIS A 45 9.41 -10.44 24.90
N LEU A 46 8.50 -11.40 24.82
CA LEU A 46 8.45 -12.59 25.65
C LEU A 46 8.81 -13.82 24.83
N SER A 47 9.65 -14.68 25.39
CA SER A 47 9.87 -16.04 24.93
C SER A 47 9.19 -17.00 25.89
N LEU A 48 8.33 -17.85 25.34
CA LEU A 48 7.58 -18.88 26.08
C LEU A 48 8.19 -20.28 25.88
N GLY A 49 9.38 -20.38 25.28
CA GLY A 49 10.04 -21.65 24.98
C GLY A 49 9.42 -22.39 23.78
N TRP A 50 9.78 -23.67 23.68
CA TRP A 50 9.36 -24.54 22.57
C TRP A 50 8.02 -25.19 22.86
N ALA A 51 7.07 -25.00 21.96
CA ALA A 51 5.73 -25.55 22.02
C ALA A 51 5.48 -26.52 20.87
N ASP A 52 4.51 -27.41 21.03
CA ASP A 52 4.00 -28.25 19.95
C ASP A 52 3.26 -27.37 18.94
N ALA A 53 3.61 -27.46 17.66
CA ALA A 53 3.16 -26.56 16.62
C ALA A 53 1.66 -26.73 16.33
N ASP A 54 1.18 -27.97 16.27
CA ASP A 54 -0.22 -28.30 15.94
C ASP A 54 -1.18 -27.74 17.00
N THR A 55 -0.86 -27.94 18.28
CA THR A 55 -1.68 -27.43 19.39
C THR A 55 -1.50 -25.93 19.65
N SER A 56 -0.41 -25.34 19.15
CA SER A 56 -0.12 -23.91 19.30
C SER A 56 -0.72 -23.04 18.20
N ALA A 57 -1.12 -23.63 17.07
CA ALA A 57 -1.74 -22.91 15.96
C ALA A 57 -2.97 -22.09 16.39
N ASP A 58 -3.79 -22.62 17.30
CA ASP A 58 -4.98 -21.95 17.84
C ASP A 58 -4.65 -20.68 18.68
N PHE A 59 -3.41 -20.55 19.14
CA PHE A 59 -2.94 -19.42 19.93
C PHE A 59 -2.22 -18.37 19.08
N VAL A 60 -1.87 -18.66 17.82
CA VAL A 60 -1.29 -17.64 16.93
C VAL A 60 -2.27 -16.46 16.80
N GLY A 61 -1.77 -15.25 17.00
CA GLY A 61 -2.62 -14.05 17.07
C GLY A 61 -3.43 -13.87 18.37
N ARG A 62 -3.21 -14.70 19.38
CA ARG A 62 -3.78 -14.58 20.72
C ARG A 62 -2.70 -14.81 21.77
N LYS A 63 -3.00 -14.43 23.01
CA LYS A 63 -2.13 -14.74 24.15
C LYS A 63 -2.03 -16.24 24.33
N PHE A 64 -0.80 -16.75 24.40
CA PHE A 64 -0.52 -18.13 24.76
C PHE A 64 -0.97 -18.41 26.20
N GLY A 65 -1.77 -19.48 26.36
CA GLY A 65 -2.24 -19.95 27.64
C GLY A 65 -1.15 -20.62 28.50
N PRO A 66 -1.50 -21.10 29.71
CA PRO A 66 -0.62 -21.99 30.46
C PRO A 66 -0.47 -23.32 29.69
N GLY A 67 0.75 -23.87 29.64
CA GLY A 67 1.01 -25.12 28.92
C GLY A 67 2.43 -25.62 29.17
N SER A 68 2.63 -26.94 29.03
CA SER A 68 3.94 -27.58 29.20
C SER A 68 4.81 -27.30 27.97
N ARG A 69 5.60 -26.22 28.00
CA ARG A 69 6.60 -25.90 26.97
C ARG A 69 7.99 -26.25 27.46
N LYS A 70 8.90 -26.57 26.54
CA LYS A 70 10.31 -26.82 26.89
C LYS A 70 11.07 -25.48 26.96
N GLN A 71 11.80 -25.25 28.04
CA GLN A 71 12.48 -23.97 28.29
C GLN A 71 13.67 -23.74 27.35
N GLU A 72 14.42 -24.80 27.05
CA GLU A 72 15.67 -24.77 26.31
C GLU A 72 15.77 -26.00 25.40
N GLY A 73 16.58 -25.89 24.36
CA GLY A 73 16.78 -26.92 23.35
C GLY A 73 16.86 -26.32 21.94
N SER A 74 17.14 -27.18 20.97
CA SER A 74 16.92 -26.88 19.56
C SER A 74 15.52 -27.32 19.17
N ARG A 75 14.99 -26.74 18.10
CA ARG A 75 13.75 -27.17 17.48
C ARG A 75 13.74 -28.69 17.24
N GLU A 76 12.76 -29.39 17.81
CA GLU A 76 12.43 -30.77 17.44
C GLU A 76 11.36 -30.76 16.32
N GLU A 77 11.21 -31.89 15.61
CA GLU A 77 10.15 -32.06 14.62
C GLU A 77 8.77 -31.84 15.28
N GLY A 78 7.90 -31.09 14.61
CA GLY A 78 6.58 -30.72 15.15
C GLY A 78 6.61 -29.65 16.24
N GLN A 79 7.75 -29.04 16.55
CA GLN A 79 7.85 -27.93 17.50
C GLN A 79 8.07 -26.58 16.82
N CYS A 80 7.63 -25.54 17.53
CA CYS A 80 7.85 -24.14 17.20
C CYS A 80 8.32 -23.35 18.42
N GLU A 81 9.00 -22.23 18.19
CA GLU A 81 9.30 -21.27 19.25
C GLU A 81 8.08 -20.34 19.47
N ALA A 82 7.53 -20.36 20.67
CA ALA A 82 6.39 -19.50 21.03
C ALA A 82 6.87 -18.14 21.54
N LEU A 83 6.54 -17.08 20.79
CA LEU A 83 6.99 -15.71 21.05
C LEU A 83 5.82 -14.73 21.09
N GLU A 84 5.88 -13.72 21.96
CA GLU A 84 4.89 -12.65 22.05
C GLU A 84 5.53 -11.27 22.16
N TRP A 85 4.91 -10.26 21.55
CA TRP A 85 5.29 -8.86 21.72
C TRP A 85 4.12 -8.05 22.26
N TRP A 86 4.37 -7.31 23.34
CA TRP A 86 3.37 -6.57 24.10
C TRP A 86 3.68 -5.09 24.16
N LEU A 87 2.72 -4.26 23.77
CA LEU A 87 2.76 -2.81 24.00
C LEU A 87 2.37 -2.50 25.44
N VAL A 88 3.29 -1.88 26.16
CA VAL A 88 3.10 -1.41 27.54
C VAL A 88 3.01 0.11 27.54
N ARG A 89 1.96 0.62 28.19
CA ARG A 89 1.68 2.06 28.32
C ARG A 89 1.38 2.40 29.78
N PRO A 90 1.80 3.58 30.27
CA PRO A 90 1.47 4.02 31.62
C PRO A 90 -0.04 4.02 31.86
N SER A 91 -0.46 3.40 32.97
CA SER A 91 -1.85 3.37 33.43
C SER A 91 -2.86 2.78 32.44
N GLN A 92 -2.40 1.93 31.51
CA GLN A 92 -3.28 1.14 30.62
C GLN A 92 -2.92 -0.34 30.69
N PRO A 93 -3.87 -1.25 30.43
CA PRO A 93 -3.55 -2.65 30.20
C PRO A 93 -2.53 -2.81 29.07
N ALA A 94 -1.60 -3.74 29.24
CA ALA A 94 -0.70 -4.13 28.16
C ALA A 94 -1.52 -4.71 27.00
N GLN A 95 -1.13 -4.41 25.76
CA GLN A 95 -1.80 -4.87 24.56
C GLN A 95 -0.90 -5.81 23.79
N LEU A 96 -1.38 -7.02 23.50
CA LEU A 96 -0.69 -7.94 22.61
C LEU A 96 -0.63 -7.33 21.21
N LEU A 97 0.58 -7.16 20.68
CA LEU A 97 0.83 -6.68 19.32
C LEU A 97 0.92 -7.84 18.35
N LEU A 98 1.69 -8.87 18.73
CA LEU A 98 2.02 -10.03 17.91
C LEU A 98 2.19 -11.26 18.80
N SER A 99 1.71 -12.41 18.31
CA SER A 99 1.91 -13.73 18.92
C SER A 99 2.14 -14.74 17.80
N VAL A 100 3.30 -15.42 17.83
CA VAL A 100 3.74 -16.35 16.78
C VAL A 100 4.22 -17.67 17.38
N CYS A 101 4.15 -18.70 16.55
CA CYS A 101 4.69 -20.03 16.77
C CYS A 101 5.65 -20.28 15.61
N ASN A 102 6.92 -19.87 15.77
CA ASN A 102 7.89 -19.91 14.70
C ASN A 102 8.40 -21.34 14.50
N ASP A 103 7.92 -21.97 13.43
CA ASP A 103 8.28 -23.30 12.97
C ASP A 103 9.18 -23.24 11.72
N GLY A 104 9.97 -22.19 11.55
CA GLY A 104 10.87 -22.04 10.41
C GLY A 104 10.16 -22.04 9.05
N TYR A 105 8.91 -21.60 8.98
CA TYR A 105 8.05 -21.37 7.82
C TYR A 105 8.56 -21.92 6.46
N GLY A 106 8.22 -23.18 6.17
CA GLY A 106 8.48 -23.85 4.90
C GLY A 106 9.23 -25.17 5.04
N SER A 107 9.30 -25.94 3.94
CA SER A 107 9.89 -27.29 3.93
C SER A 107 11.39 -27.35 4.26
N ALA A 108 12.07 -26.21 4.21
CA ALA A 108 13.48 -26.08 4.56
C ALA A 108 13.71 -25.77 6.05
N GLY A 109 12.68 -25.34 6.79
CA GLY A 109 12.79 -24.96 8.20
C GLY A 109 13.62 -23.68 8.46
N VAL A 110 13.71 -22.76 7.50
CA VAL A 110 14.54 -21.54 7.52
C VAL A 110 13.71 -20.24 7.51
N GLY A 111 12.43 -20.31 7.85
CA GLY A 111 11.59 -19.13 8.05
C GLY A 111 11.99 -18.34 9.28
N GLU A 112 11.87 -17.03 9.19
CA GLU A 112 12.32 -16.10 10.23
C GLU A 112 11.23 -15.06 10.54
N ASP A 113 11.12 -14.71 11.82
CA ASP A 113 10.35 -13.57 12.29
C ASP A 113 11.34 -12.49 12.72
N LEU A 114 11.29 -11.33 12.06
CA LEU A 114 12.07 -10.14 12.42
C LEU A 114 11.12 -9.07 12.96
N VAL A 115 11.43 -8.57 14.16
CA VAL A 115 10.70 -7.45 14.77
C VAL A 115 11.62 -6.26 14.91
N THR A 116 11.16 -5.10 14.41
CA THR A 116 11.81 -3.80 14.60
C THR A 116 10.88 -2.87 15.37
N VAL A 117 11.42 -2.21 16.40
CA VAL A 117 10.72 -1.19 17.19
C VAL A 117 11.42 0.15 17.02
N ALA A 118 10.66 1.18 16.66
CA ALA A 118 11.12 2.56 16.52
C ALA A 118 10.12 3.52 17.20
N ASP A 119 10.38 4.83 17.12
CA ASP A 119 9.50 5.84 17.71
C ASP A 119 8.07 5.70 17.17
N ASN A 120 7.15 5.32 18.06
CA ASN A 120 5.74 5.08 17.77
C ASN A 120 5.50 4.09 16.60
N ARG A 121 6.42 3.14 16.36
CA ARG A 121 6.33 2.16 15.27
C ARG A 121 6.75 0.77 15.74
N PHE A 122 6.01 -0.24 15.31
CA PHE A 122 6.34 -1.65 15.46
C PHE A 122 6.18 -2.33 14.12
N THR A 123 7.26 -2.90 13.59
CA THR A 123 7.27 -3.60 12.31
C THR A 123 7.59 -5.06 12.54
N HIS A 124 6.77 -5.93 11.99
CA HIS A 124 7.00 -7.37 11.93
C HIS A 124 7.18 -7.77 10.48
N GLU A 125 8.28 -8.45 10.20
CA GLU A 125 8.54 -9.11 8.93
C GLU A 125 8.62 -10.62 9.20
N GLN A 126 7.79 -11.37 8.49
CA GLN A 126 7.84 -12.81 8.47
C GLN A 126 8.34 -13.23 7.09
N SER A 127 9.32 -14.12 7.04
CA SER A 127 9.81 -14.67 5.77
C SER A 127 9.92 -16.18 5.81
N GLY A 128 9.88 -16.80 4.64
CA GLY A 128 9.95 -18.26 4.54
C GLY A 128 9.97 -18.78 3.12
N GLY A 129 9.77 -20.08 3.01
CA GLY A 129 9.75 -20.81 1.75
C GLY A 129 11.10 -21.45 1.38
N SER A 130 11.11 -22.17 0.26
CA SER A 130 12.28 -22.92 -0.22
C SER A 130 12.70 -22.42 -1.60
N ARG A 131 12.09 -22.97 -2.65
CA ARG A 131 12.22 -22.45 -4.01
C ARG A 131 11.47 -21.13 -4.14
N GLN A 132 10.17 -21.13 -3.86
CA GLN A 132 9.43 -19.88 -3.74
C GLN A 132 9.74 -19.29 -2.36
N ARG A 133 10.49 -18.20 -2.34
CA ARG A 133 10.74 -17.42 -1.13
C ARG A 133 9.68 -16.35 -1.03
N TRP A 134 9.26 -16.03 0.18
CA TRP A 134 8.27 -14.99 0.43
C TRP A 134 8.60 -14.22 1.69
N SER A 135 8.12 -12.98 1.75
CA SER A 135 8.11 -12.16 2.95
C SER A 135 6.78 -11.42 3.07
N VAL A 136 6.30 -11.29 4.30
CA VAL A 136 5.15 -10.47 4.69
C VAL A 136 5.66 -9.45 5.69
N SER A 137 5.44 -8.17 5.43
CA SER A 137 5.80 -7.08 6.33
C SER A 137 4.56 -6.32 6.75
N ARG A 138 4.38 -6.10 8.05
CA ARG A 138 3.28 -5.30 8.61
C ARG A 138 3.83 -4.32 9.63
N THR A 139 3.42 -3.06 9.53
CA THR A 139 3.80 -2.02 10.49
C THR A 139 2.59 -1.46 11.20
N LEU A 140 2.69 -1.38 12.52
CA LEU A 140 1.77 -0.68 13.40
C LEU A 140 2.32 0.69 13.78
N GLN A 141 1.44 1.69 13.82
CA GLN A 141 1.61 2.82 14.74
C GLN A 141 1.12 2.40 16.12
N LEU A 142 1.85 2.73 17.18
CA LEU A 142 1.55 2.28 18.55
C LEU A 142 0.59 3.20 19.31
N SER A 143 0.52 4.47 18.92
CA SER A 143 -0.35 5.49 19.50
C SER A 143 -0.75 6.58 18.49
N PRO A 144 -2.06 6.73 18.19
CA PRO A 144 -3.10 5.73 18.41
C PRO A 144 -2.77 4.42 17.69
N LEU A 145 -3.16 3.30 18.29
CA LEU A 145 -2.82 1.96 17.82
C LEU A 145 -3.58 1.60 16.54
N ARG A 146 -2.86 1.33 15.45
CA ARG A 146 -3.41 0.94 14.14
C ARG A 146 -2.33 0.35 13.23
N GLN A 147 -2.73 -0.50 12.28
CA GLN A 147 -1.87 -0.88 11.17
C GLN A 147 -1.78 0.28 10.17
N VAL A 148 -0.58 0.58 9.71
CA VAL A 148 -0.30 1.69 8.79
C VAL A 148 0.34 1.25 7.49
N ILE A 149 1.10 0.15 7.51
CA ILE A 149 1.77 -0.40 6.33
C ILE A 149 1.55 -1.91 6.30
N GLU A 150 1.32 -2.44 5.10
CA GLU A 150 1.32 -3.86 4.80
C GLU A 150 2.05 -4.09 3.48
N GLY A 151 2.79 -5.19 3.38
CA GLY A 151 3.39 -5.64 2.14
C GLY A 151 3.60 -7.13 2.14
N HIS A 152 3.54 -7.71 0.96
CA HIS A 152 3.84 -9.10 0.71
C HIS A 152 4.69 -9.18 -0.54
N ARG A 153 5.84 -9.85 -0.49
CA ARG A 153 6.73 -10.08 -1.62
C ARG A 153 7.05 -11.55 -1.74
N SER A 154 7.32 -12.00 -2.97
CA SER A 154 7.71 -13.35 -3.26
C SER A 154 8.62 -13.40 -4.47
N THR A 155 9.59 -14.32 -4.45
CA THR A 155 10.59 -14.53 -5.51
C THR A 155 10.79 -16.01 -5.77
N ASP A 156 11.06 -16.41 -7.02
CA ASP A 156 11.56 -17.75 -7.31
C ASP A 156 13.07 -17.76 -7.12
N GLY A 157 13.54 -18.38 -6.04
CA GLY A 157 14.95 -18.49 -5.69
C GLY A 157 15.79 -19.38 -6.62
N MET A 158 15.16 -20.07 -7.58
CA MET A 158 15.86 -20.79 -8.65
C MET A 158 15.98 -19.98 -9.95
N ASP A 159 15.26 -18.86 -10.07
CA ASP A 159 15.42 -17.96 -11.20
C ASP A 159 16.68 -17.10 -10.98
N ALA A 160 17.58 -17.11 -11.97
CA ALA A 160 18.81 -16.31 -11.91
C ALA A 160 18.51 -14.80 -11.86
N GLU A 161 17.35 -14.39 -12.35
CA GLU A 161 16.87 -13.00 -12.31
C GLU A 161 16.12 -12.68 -11.00
N GLN A 162 15.83 -13.68 -10.15
CA GLN A 162 15.07 -13.55 -8.90
C GLN A 162 13.80 -12.72 -9.03
N LYS A 163 13.00 -12.99 -10.08
CA LYS A 163 11.82 -12.19 -10.41
C LYS A 163 10.88 -12.06 -9.22
N GLU A 164 10.52 -10.82 -8.89
CA GLU A 164 9.71 -10.50 -7.73
C GLU A 164 8.23 -10.36 -8.11
N SER A 165 7.33 -10.78 -7.22
CA SER A 165 5.92 -10.48 -7.29
C SER A 165 5.36 -10.21 -5.91
N GLY A 166 4.43 -9.29 -5.80
CA GLY A 166 3.85 -8.94 -4.53
C GLY A 166 3.10 -7.61 -4.54
N ASP A 167 2.76 -7.13 -3.36
CA ASP A 167 2.10 -5.84 -3.18
C ASP A 167 2.61 -5.14 -1.92
N TYR A 168 2.38 -3.84 -1.86
CA TYR A 168 2.73 -2.97 -0.76
C TYR A 168 1.70 -1.85 -0.66
N TRP A 169 1.34 -1.46 0.56
CA TRP A 169 0.42 -0.38 0.83
C TRP A 169 0.75 0.36 2.12
N ASP A 170 0.80 1.69 2.03
CA ASP A 170 0.93 2.65 3.13
C ASP A 170 -0.37 3.47 3.23
N ALA A 171 -1.12 3.23 4.31
CA ALA A 171 -2.40 3.88 4.58
C ALA A 171 -2.26 5.34 5.04
N GLU A 172 -1.10 5.74 5.57
CA GLU A 172 -0.86 7.13 6.00
C GLU A 172 -0.57 8.04 4.81
N GLN A 173 0.02 7.47 3.75
CA GLN A 173 0.32 8.18 2.51
C GLN A 173 -0.72 7.95 1.41
N LEU A 174 -1.60 6.94 1.56
CA LEU A 174 -2.47 6.44 0.49
C LEU A 174 -1.65 6.10 -0.76
N ARG A 175 -0.55 5.37 -0.57
CA ARG A 175 0.37 4.96 -1.62
C ARG A 175 0.70 3.50 -1.52
N GLY A 176 0.92 2.90 -2.66
CA GLY A 176 1.32 1.52 -2.75
C GLY A 176 1.38 1.05 -4.18
N GLU A 177 1.70 -0.21 -4.36
CA GLU A 177 1.93 -0.80 -5.68
C GLU A 177 1.74 -2.30 -5.65
N VAL A 178 1.53 -2.85 -6.85
CA VAL A 178 1.67 -4.27 -7.14
C VAL A 178 2.88 -4.45 -8.03
N VAL A 179 3.79 -5.34 -7.66
CA VAL A 179 4.90 -5.80 -8.49
C VAL A 179 4.52 -7.15 -9.10
N ARG A 180 4.72 -7.30 -10.40
CA ARG A 180 4.50 -8.54 -11.13
C ARG A 180 5.75 -8.89 -11.92
N ALA A 181 6.27 -10.07 -11.64
CA ALA A 181 7.35 -10.69 -12.39
C ALA A 181 7.00 -10.74 -13.88
N ALA A 182 8.03 -10.74 -14.72
CA ALA A 182 7.86 -10.99 -16.14
C ALA A 182 7.16 -12.34 -16.35
N PRO A 183 6.05 -12.39 -17.11
CA PRO A 183 5.36 -13.64 -17.36
C PRO A 183 6.18 -14.54 -18.29
N GLU A 184 6.09 -15.85 -18.07
CA GLU A 184 6.50 -16.84 -19.07
C GLU A 184 5.43 -16.89 -20.17
N CYS A 185 5.83 -16.58 -21.40
CA CYS A 185 4.94 -16.53 -22.54
C CYS A 185 5.31 -17.60 -23.58
N GLU A 186 4.32 -18.02 -24.36
CA GLU A 186 4.55 -18.95 -25.47
C GLU A 186 5.52 -18.37 -26.51
N PRO A 187 6.32 -19.21 -27.20
CA PRO A 187 7.23 -18.76 -28.24
C PRO A 187 6.55 -17.87 -29.29
N GLY A 188 7.16 -16.71 -29.57
CA GLY A 188 6.65 -15.72 -30.52
C GLY A 188 5.63 -14.72 -29.95
N GLN A 189 5.22 -14.86 -28.68
CA GLN A 189 4.43 -13.84 -28.01
C GLN A 189 5.32 -12.75 -27.40
N ALA A 190 4.88 -11.49 -27.52
CA ALA A 190 5.52 -10.39 -26.83
C ALA A 190 5.19 -10.44 -25.33
N SER A 191 6.21 -10.34 -24.48
CA SER A 191 6.07 -10.15 -23.03
C SER A 191 6.20 -8.68 -22.66
N LEU A 192 5.51 -8.23 -21.61
CA LEU A 192 5.66 -6.88 -21.07
C LEU A 192 6.87 -6.71 -20.15
N GLY A 193 7.58 -7.80 -19.82
CA GLY A 193 8.60 -7.80 -18.78
C GLY A 193 7.99 -7.67 -17.38
N GLU A 194 8.84 -7.37 -16.40
CA GLU A 194 8.41 -7.03 -15.04
C GLU A 194 7.60 -5.73 -15.05
N ARG A 195 6.62 -5.64 -14.15
CA ARG A 195 5.72 -4.51 -14.04
C ARG A 195 5.56 -4.08 -12.59
N THR A 196 5.77 -2.80 -12.35
CA THR A 196 5.33 -2.12 -11.12
C THR A 196 4.10 -1.30 -11.44
N LEU A 197 3.01 -1.58 -10.72
CA LEU A 197 1.70 -1.01 -10.94
C LEU A 197 1.27 -0.23 -9.69
N PRO A 198 1.48 1.11 -9.66
CA PRO A 198 1.07 1.92 -8.53
C PRO A 198 -0.44 1.85 -8.34
N PHE A 199 -0.93 1.76 -7.11
CA PHE A 199 -2.35 1.87 -6.83
C PHE A 199 -2.84 3.29 -7.04
N LEU A 200 -3.99 3.45 -7.70
CA LEU A 200 -4.77 4.67 -7.62
C LEU A 200 -5.77 4.52 -6.45
N PRO A 201 -5.68 5.34 -5.38
CA PRO A 201 -6.57 5.21 -4.24
C PRO A 201 -7.99 5.64 -4.59
N GLN A 202 -8.96 4.84 -4.13
CA GLN A 202 -10.35 5.24 -3.98
C GLN A 202 -10.65 5.46 -2.51
N VAL A 203 -10.78 6.72 -2.09
CA VAL A 203 -10.92 7.13 -0.69
C VAL A 203 -12.15 8.01 -0.50
N GLN A 204 -12.83 7.86 0.64
CA GLN A 204 -13.97 8.73 0.95
C GLN A 204 -13.50 10.13 1.34
N VAL A 205 -14.27 11.13 0.90
CA VAL A 205 -14.13 12.54 1.25
C VAL A 205 -15.44 13.08 1.80
N ASP A 206 -15.38 14.20 2.50
CA ASP A 206 -16.59 14.86 3.01
C ASP A 206 -17.56 15.25 1.88
N LYS A 207 -18.86 15.08 2.15
CA LYS A 207 -19.93 15.45 1.21
C LYS A 207 -19.81 16.90 0.71
N ALA A 208 -19.49 17.83 1.61
CA ALA A 208 -19.31 19.24 1.27
C ALA A 208 -18.15 19.46 0.27
N TYR A 209 -17.11 18.63 0.31
CA TYR A 209 -16.03 18.67 -0.67
C TYR A 209 -16.53 18.28 -2.06
N LEU A 210 -17.33 17.21 -2.18
CA LEU A 210 -17.89 16.76 -3.47
C LEU A 210 -18.89 17.73 -4.09
N GLU A 211 -19.74 18.35 -3.26
CA GLU A 211 -20.79 19.26 -3.71
C GLU A 211 -20.27 20.62 -4.18
N GLY A 212 -19.03 20.99 -3.80
CA GLY A 212 -18.40 22.22 -4.30
C GLY A 212 -17.03 22.54 -3.74
N GLY A 213 -16.66 21.98 -2.58
CA GLY A 213 -15.37 22.27 -1.95
C GLY A 213 -14.15 21.93 -2.80
N TRP A 214 -14.23 20.93 -3.69
CA TRP A 214 -13.16 20.57 -4.64
C TRP A 214 -12.76 21.73 -5.56
N LYS A 215 -13.65 22.70 -5.81
CA LYS A 215 -13.33 23.89 -6.61
C LYS A 215 -12.37 24.84 -5.88
N GLN A 216 -12.31 24.77 -4.55
CA GLN A 216 -11.50 25.65 -3.72
C GLN A 216 -10.29 24.93 -3.13
N ALA A 217 -10.48 23.71 -2.60
CA ALA A 217 -9.43 22.97 -1.93
C ALA A 217 -8.75 21.92 -2.83
N GLY A 218 -7.42 21.89 -2.81
CA GLY A 218 -6.58 21.00 -3.63
C GLY A 218 -6.63 19.53 -3.19
N LEU A 219 -6.13 18.65 -4.05
CA LEU A 219 -6.08 17.20 -3.74
C LEU A 219 -5.03 16.83 -2.67
N GLY A 220 -4.08 17.72 -2.39
CA GLY A 220 -3.12 17.59 -1.29
C GLY A 220 -2.36 16.26 -1.25
N ALA A 221 -2.27 15.69 -0.04
CA ALA A 221 -1.63 14.40 0.22
C ALA A 221 -2.50 13.22 -0.23
N CYS A 222 -3.82 13.42 -0.32
CA CYS A 222 -4.75 12.37 -0.74
C CYS A 222 -4.67 12.05 -2.24
N GLY A 223 -4.41 13.06 -3.07
CA GLY A 223 -4.26 12.86 -4.52
C GLY A 223 -2.98 12.11 -4.86
N PHE A 224 -3.09 11.07 -5.68
CA PHE A 224 -1.95 10.36 -6.25
C PHE A 224 -1.24 11.25 -7.25
N GLU A 225 0.04 11.54 -7.00
CA GLU A 225 0.88 12.36 -7.87
C GLU A 225 1.52 11.49 -8.95
N ALA A 226 1.31 11.86 -10.21
CA ALA A 226 1.87 11.14 -11.33
C ALA A 226 3.39 11.32 -11.40
N GLY A 227 4.10 10.22 -11.68
CA GLY A 227 5.57 10.20 -11.77
C GLY A 227 6.12 9.53 -13.04
N ASN A 228 5.25 9.02 -13.93
CA ASN A 228 5.70 8.33 -15.13
C ASN A 228 5.70 9.27 -16.33
N PHE A 229 6.84 9.42 -17.00
CA PHE A 229 6.94 10.16 -18.26
C PHE A 229 6.79 9.21 -19.44
N LEU A 230 5.73 9.39 -20.23
CA LEU A 230 5.49 8.62 -21.46
C LEU A 230 6.12 9.29 -22.68
N LEU A 231 6.34 10.60 -22.60
CA LEU A 231 6.95 11.43 -23.63
C LEU A 231 7.66 12.61 -22.97
N GLY A 232 8.84 12.96 -23.50
CA GLY A 232 9.65 14.07 -23.00
C GLY A 232 10.29 13.80 -21.63
N THR A 233 10.92 14.84 -21.07
CA THR A 233 11.48 14.84 -19.71
C THR A 233 10.98 16.06 -18.94
N GLN A 234 10.99 15.99 -17.60
CA GLN A 234 10.74 17.15 -16.76
C GLN A 234 12.06 17.71 -16.24
N ASN A 235 12.39 18.92 -16.67
CA ASN A 235 13.58 19.64 -16.19
C ASN A 235 13.23 20.59 -15.04
N ASP A 236 11.96 21.01 -14.93
CA ASP A 236 11.43 21.81 -13.81
C ASP A 236 10.11 21.18 -13.30
N PRO A 237 10.02 20.81 -12.01
CA PRO A 237 8.79 20.33 -11.38
C PRO A 237 7.57 21.27 -11.52
N LYS A 238 7.79 22.56 -11.78
CA LYS A 238 6.73 23.56 -11.99
C LYS A 238 6.16 23.58 -13.40
N ASP A 239 6.81 22.88 -14.33
CA ASP A 239 6.48 22.93 -15.74
C ASP A 239 5.12 22.27 -16.00
N ALA A 240 4.94 21.05 -15.50
CA ALA A 240 3.69 20.32 -15.56
C ALA A 240 3.50 19.46 -14.30
N GLY A 241 2.26 19.31 -13.85
CA GLY A 241 1.92 18.46 -12.72
C GLY A 241 0.56 17.81 -12.89
N LEU A 242 0.43 16.57 -12.42
CA LEU A 242 -0.81 15.80 -12.45
C LEU A 242 -1.03 15.12 -11.11
N LYS A 243 -2.20 15.34 -10.52
CA LYS A 243 -2.72 14.55 -9.40
C LYS A 243 -4.08 13.96 -9.74
N ALA A 244 -4.33 12.74 -9.28
CA ALA A 244 -5.59 12.03 -9.49
C ALA A 244 -6.08 11.39 -8.19
N LEU A 245 -7.40 11.38 -7.96
CA LEU A 245 -8.02 10.76 -6.79
C LEU A 245 -9.40 10.22 -7.13
N LEU A 246 -9.64 8.93 -6.93
CA LEU A 246 -11.00 8.41 -6.92
C LEU A 246 -11.64 8.70 -5.57
N VAL A 247 -12.84 9.26 -5.61
CA VAL A 247 -13.62 9.61 -4.41
C VAL A 247 -14.92 8.82 -4.29
N ALA A 248 -15.28 8.12 -5.36
CA ALA A 248 -16.36 7.14 -5.43
C ALA A 248 -16.07 6.16 -6.60
N PRO A 249 -16.79 5.02 -6.71
CA PRO A 249 -16.58 4.06 -7.80
C PRO A 249 -16.71 4.63 -9.22
N ASP A 250 -17.33 5.79 -9.35
CA ASP A 250 -17.60 6.46 -10.63
C ASP A 250 -17.21 7.94 -10.64
N THR A 251 -16.49 8.42 -9.62
CA THR A 251 -16.15 9.84 -9.49
C THR A 251 -14.65 9.99 -9.29
N LEU A 252 -13.99 10.57 -10.30
CA LEU A 252 -12.56 10.87 -10.30
C LEU A 252 -12.37 12.38 -10.23
N LEU A 253 -11.45 12.80 -9.37
CA LEU A 253 -10.93 14.16 -9.35
C LEU A 253 -9.53 14.18 -9.95
N VAL A 254 -9.28 15.16 -10.80
CA VAL A 254 -7.99 15.39 -11.43
C VAL A 254 -7.58 16.83 -11.16
N GLU A 255 -6.34 17.06 -10.77
CA GLU A 255 -5.72 18.39 -10.69
C GLU A 255 -4.53 18.42 -11.66
N VAL A 256 -4.55 19.37 -12.59
CA VAL A 256 -3.45 19.62 -13.52
C VAL A 256 -2.87 21.01 -13.25
N ARG A 257 -1.54 21.11 -13.33
CA ARG A 257 -0.80 22.35 -13.28
C ARG A 257 0.08 22.42 -14.52
N ASP A 258 0.20 23.62 -15.05
CA ASP A 258 1.00 23.89 -16.23
C ASP A 258 1.44 25.36 -16.20
N ASN A 259 2.65 25.63 -16.67
CA ASN A 259 3.17 26.97 -16.82
C ASN A 259 2.57 27.71 -18.04
N LYS A 260 2.02 26.98 -19.02
CA LYS A 260 1.53 27.53 -20.27
C LYS A 260 0.42 26.68 -20.88
N TRP A 261 -0.77 27.28 -20.91
CA TRP A 261 -1.95 26.62 -21.47
C TRP A 261 -2.07 26.79 -23.00
N THR A 262 -2.42 25.71 -23.69
CA THR A 262 -2.70 25.67 -25.13
C THR A 262 -4.06 25.05 -25.46
N GLY A 263 -4.65 25.54 -26.56
CA GLY A 263 -5.99 25.19 -27.00
C GLY A 263 -7.06 26.24 -26.65
N PRO A 264 -8.30 26.08 -27.15
CA PRO A 264 -8.76 24.97 -27.99
C PRO A 264 -8.34 25.09 -29.46
N SER A 265 -7.91 23.99 -30.08
CA SER A 265 -7.65 23.88 -31.52
C SER A 265 -8.58 22.86 -32.20
N ALA A 266 -8.43 22.70 -33.51
CA ALA A 266 -9.19 21.73 -34.30
C ALA A 266 -8.80 20.27 -34.00
N LYS A 267 -7.56 20.02 -33.56
CA LYS A 267 -7.05 18.69 -33.24
C LYS A 267 -6.69 18.65 -31.75
N TRP A 268 -7.54 18.02 -30.94
CA TRP A 268 -7.39 18.01 -29.48
C TRP A 268 -6.04 17.47 -28.97
N LEU A 269 -5.39 16.58 -29.75
CA LEU A 269 -4.03 16.08 -29.44
C LEU A 269 -2.94 17.17 -29.48
N ASN A 270 -3.25 18.33 -30.05
CA ASN A 270 -2.37 19.50 -30.08
C ASN A 270 -2.70 20.52 -28.97
N ASP A 271 -3.74 20.26 -28.16
CA ASP A 271 -4.13 21.09 -27.02
C ASP A 271 -3.62 20.43 -25.74
N ASP A 272 -3.58 21.17 -24.63
CA ASP A 272 -3.39 20.52 -23.34
C ASP A 272 -4.64 19.71 -22.99
N HIS A 273 -4.41 18.47 -22.60
CA HIS A 273 -5.49 17.54 -22.35
C HIS A 273 -5.12 16.48 -21.33
N VAL A 274 -6.15 15.97 -20.67
CA VAL A 274 -6.08 14.77 -19.86
C VAL A 274 -6.56 13.59 -20.70
N GLU A 275 -5.79 12.52 -20.75
CA GLU A 275 -6.27 11.23 -21.22
C GLU A 275 -6.72 10.37 -20.04
N LEU A 276 -7.91 9.77 -20.16
CA LEU A 276 -8.41 8.77 -19.23
C LEU A 276 -8.44 7.42 -19.93
N TRP A 277 -7.81 6.42 -19.31
CA TRP A 277 -7.84 5.03 -19.73
C TRP A 277 -8.60 4.20 -18.69
N LEU A 278 -9.58 3.41 -19.12
CA LEU A 278 -10.31 2.47 -18.24
C LEU A 278 -10.29 1.07 -18.86
N ALA A 279 -10.02 0.05 -18.05
CA ALA A 279 -10.13 -1.35 -18.47
C ALA A 279 -11.11 -2.15 -17.59
N PRO A 280 -11.79 -3.16 -18.16
CA PRO A 280 -12.80 -3.93 -17.45
C PRO A 280 -12.22 -4.99 -16.49
N GLN A 281 -10.92 -5.30 -16.58
CA GLN A 281 -10.25 -6.33 -15.79
C GLN A 281 -9.09 -5.73 -14.99
N PRO A 282 -8.78 -6.29 -13.80
CA PRO A 282 -7.72 -5.78 -12.95
C PRO A 282 -6.35 -6.08 -13.58
N PRO A 283 -5.45 -5.09 -13.68
CA PRO A 283 -4.22 -5.18 -14.49
C PRO A 283 -3.23 -6.24 -13.98
N GLN A 284 -3.27 -6.52 -12.68
CA GLN A 284 -2.43 -7.52 -12.02
C GLN A 284 -2.86 -8.96 -12.29
N GLU A 285 -4.12 -9.21 -12.66
CA GLU A 285 -4.59 -10.56 -13.03
C GLU A 285 -4.31 -10.89 -14.50
N LEU A 286 -3.96 -9.88 -15.29
CA LEU A 286 -3.62 -10.05 -16.69
C LEU A 286 -2.18 -10.55 -16.85
N THR A 287 -1.99 -11.54 -17.72
CA THR A 287 -0.69 -12.19 -17.94
C THR A 287 0.35 -11.20 -18.44
N GLY A 288 -0.01 -10.34 -19.39
CA GLY A 288 0.93 -9.48 -20.12
C GLY A 288 1.55 -10.15 -21.35
N CYS A 289 1.14 -11.39 -21.66
CA CYS A 289 1.58 -12.14 -22.84
C CYS A 289 0.72 -11.84 -24.06
N GLY A 290 1.37 -11.58 -25.19
CA GLY A 290 0.70 -11.40 -26.48
C GLY A 290 -0.16 -10.13 -26.55
N LYS A 291 -1.17 -10.16 -27.42
CA LYS A 291 -2.14 -9.07 -27.58
C LYS A 291 -3.34 -9.32 -26.65
N PRO A 292 -3.85 -8.28 -25.96
CA PRO A 292 -5.06 -8.42 -25.15
C PRO A 292 -6.26 -8.89 -25.98
N ALA A 293 -7.08 -9.73 -25.38
CA ALA A 293 -8.35 -10.16 -25.97
C ALA A 293 -9.33 -8.96 -26.05
N ALA A 294 -10.33 -9.05 -26.92
CA ALA A 294 -11.31 -7.97 -27.11
C ALA A 294 -12.01 -7.57 -25.79
N ALA A 295 -12.31 -8.53 -24.92
CA ALA A 295 -12.94 -8.30 -23.61
C ALA A 295 -12.00 -7.65 -22.58
N GLN A 296 -10.71 -7.55 -22.87
CA GLN A 296 -9.69 -6.92 -22.01
C GLN A 296 -9.34 -5.51 -22.47
N LEU A 297 -9.67 -5.15 -23.71
CA LEU A 297 -9.25 -3.88 -24.31
C LEU A 297 -9.74 -2.69 -23.49
N PRO A 298 -8.86 -1.72 -23.19
CA PRO A 298 -9.27 -0.51 -22.51
C PRO A 298 -10.05 0.41 -23.46
N SER A 299 -10.79 1.34 -22.85
CA SER A 299 -11.35 2.51 -23.53
C SER A 299 -10.58 3.76 -23.13
N GLN A 300 -10.40 4.68 -24.07
CA GLN A 300 -9.69 5.94 -23.87
C GLN A 300 -10.56 7.13 -24.25
N TRP A 301 -10.51 8.16 -23.41
CA TRP A 301 -11.07 9.48 -23.69
C TRP A 301 -9.98 10.54 -23.57
N GLY A 302 -9.97 11.50 -24.48
CA GLY A 302 -9.24 12.76 -24.32
C GLY A 302 -10.17 13.83 -23.74
N ILE A 303 -9.69 14.62 -22.80
CA ILE A 303 -10.44 15.68 -22.12
C ILE A 303 -9.62 16.94 -22.20
N ARG A 304 -10.04 17.88 -23.04
CA ARG A 304 -9.30 19.11 -23.22
C ARG A 304 -9.37 19.99 -21.98
N VAL A 305 -8.22 20.51 -21.55
CA VAL A 305 -8.14 21.31 -20.33
C VAL A 305 -8.87 22.64 -20.47
N ALA A 306 -8.76 23.30 -21.63
CA ALA A 306 -9.30 24.65 -21.83
C ALA A 306 -10.82 24.76 -21.61
N ASP A 307 -11.60 23.74 -22.00
CA ASP A 307 -13.07 23.80 -21.99
C ASP A 307 -13.75 22.53 -21.44
N GLY A 308 -12.99 21.50 -21.05
CA GLY A 308 -13.54 20.23 -20.55
C GLY A 308 -14.20 19.37 -21.63
N LYS A 309 -14.02 19.70 -22.92
CA LYS A 309 -14.62 18.93 -24.01
C LYS A 309 -14.00 17.53 -24.07
N VAL A 310 -14.87 16.52 -24.19
CA VAL A 310 -14.51 15.10 -24.22
C VAL A 310 -14.44 14.60 -25.66
N PHE A 311 -13.39 13.85 -25.98
CA PHE A 311 -13.12 13.24 -27.27
C PHE A 311 -12.99 11.72 -27.10
N PRO A 312 -13.84 10.90 -27.74
CA PRO A 312 -13.62 9.46 -27.77
C PRO A 312 -12.34 9.14 -28.56
N ALA A 313 -11.52 8.23 -28.04
CA ALA A 313 -10.24 7.85 -28.64
C ALA A 313 -10.17 6.32 -28.80
N PHE A 314 -9.13 5.67 -28.26
CA PHE A 314 -8.96 4.22 -28.34
C PHE A 314 -10.14 3.43 -27.76
N GLY A 315 -10.46 2.28 -28.36
CA GLY A 315 -11.57 1.41 -27.95
C GLY A 315 -12.95 1.90 -28.39
N SER A 316 -13.04 3.05 -29.07
CA SER A 316 -14.30 3.65 -29.55
C SER A 316 -15.38 3.73 -28.46
N PRO A 317 -15.09 4.36 -27.30
CA PRO A 317 -16.03 4.41 -26.20
C PRO A 317 -17.32 5.11 -26.62
N ARG A 318 -18.44 4.45 -26.34
CA ARG A 318 -19.79 4.96 -26.67
C ARG A 318 -20.35 5.87 -25.58
N GLN A 319 -19.84 5.74 -24.35
CA GLN A 319 -20.29 6.55 -23.22
C GLN A 319 -19.58 7.90 -23.23
N THR A 320 -20.33 8.97 -22.99
CA THR A 320 -19.77 10.31 -22.82
C THR A 320 -19.48 10.55 -21.33
N LEU A 321 -18.24 10.94 -21.02
CA LEU A 321 -17.87 11.38 -19.67
C LEU A 321 -18.56 12.70 -19.36
N GLN A 322 -19.10 12.84 -18.15
CA GLN A 322 -19.51 14.16 -17.65
C GLN A 322 -18.30 14.80 -16.98
N VAL A 323 -17.96 16.02 -17.39
CA VAL A 323 -16.79 16.75 -16.90
C VAL A 323 -17.24 18.10 -16.36
N GLU A 324 -17.00 18.33 -15.07
CA GLU A 324 -17.00 19.66 -14.49
C GLU A 324 -15.56 20.15 -14.34
N ARG A 325 -15.33 21.44 -14.59
CA ARG A 325 -14.00 22.05 -14.47
C ARG A 325 -14.03 23.29 -13.59
N ALA A 326 -12.96 23.51 -12.84
CA ALA A 326 -12.70 24.73 -12.10
C ALA A 326 -11.24 25.17 -12.27
N GLU A 327 -11.00 26.46 -12.39
CA GLU A 327 -9.65 27.03 -12.35
C GLU A 327 -9.10 26.99 -10.92
N LEU A 328 -7.81 26.72 -10.77
CA LEU A 328 -7.16 26.77 -9.46
C LEU A 328 -7.09 28.21 -8.93
N PRO A 329 -7.26 28.43 -7.61
CA PRO A 329 -6.94 29.71 -6.99
C PRO A 329 -5.49 30.11 -7.34
N GLY A 330 -5.29 31.29 -7.94
CA GLY A 330 -3.97 31.75 -8.39
C GLY A 330 -3.62 31.42 -9.86
N LYS A 331 -4.53 30.80 -10.63
CA LYS A 331 -4.49 30.64 -12.10
C LYS A 331 -3.34 29.80 -12.71
N GLN A 332 -2.72 28.91 -11.95
CA GLN A 332 -1.65 28.03 -12.45
C GLN A 332 -2.10 26.57 -12.70
N GLY A 333 -3.40 26.35 -12.89
CA GLY A 333 -3.94 25.01 -13.04
C GLY A 333 -5.45 24.93 -13.14
N TYR A 334 -5.91 23.69 -13.36
CA TYR A 334 -7.31 23.35 -13.40
C TYR A 334 -7.57 22.09 -12.59
N ARG A 335 -8.74 22.03 -11.96
CA ARG A 335 -9.32 20.79 -11.44
C ARG A 335 -10.47 20.36 -12.31
N MET A 336 -10.60 19.05 -12.44
CA MET A 336 -11.71 18.41 -13.12
C MET A 336 -12.36 17.40 -12.19
N LYS A 337 -13.69 17.35 -12.21
CA LYS A 337 -14.49 16.29 -11.61
C LYS A 337 -15.15 15.53 -12.74
N LEU A 338 -14.83 14.24 -12.83
CA LEU A 338 -15.23 13.36 -13.93
C LEU A 338 -16.21 12.31 -13.40
N LYS A 339 -17.35 12.17 -14.07
CA LYS A 339 -18.24 11.01 -13.90
C LYS A 339 -17.81 9.91 -14.86
N LEU A 340 -17.37 8.79 -14.31
CA LEU A 340 -16.82 7.65 -15.05
C LEU A 340 -17.92 6.63 -15.39
N PRO A 341 -17.81 5.93 -16.54
CA PRO A 341 -18.60 4.74 -16.80
C PRO A 341 -18.16 3.60 -15.87
N THR A 342 -19.12 2.82 -15.39
CA THR A 342 -18.89 1.65 -14.54
C THR A 342 -19.52 0.39 -15.14
N PRO A 343 -19.03 -0.81 -14.81
CA PRO A 343 -17.84 -1.07 -13.97
C PRO A 343 -16.52 -0.94 -14.75
N PHE A 344 -15.44 -0.63 -14.04
CA PHE A 344 -14.04 -0.78 -14.49
C PHE A 344 -13.21 -1.34 -13.33
N GLN A 345 -12.05 -1.93 -13.65
CA GLN A 345 -11.16 -2.54 -12.66
C GLN A 345 -9.70 -2.07 -12.79
N ALA A 346 -9.39 -1.31 -13.84
CA ALA A 346 -8.12 -0.62 -14.01
C ALA A 346 -8.35 0.79 -14.56
N ILE A 347 -7.47 1.70 -14.20
CA ILE A 347 -7.55 3.11 -14.59
C ILE A 347 -6.15 3.71 -14.74
N SER A 348 -5.96 4.59 -15.71
CA SER A 348 -4.81 5.50 -15.70
C SER A 348 -5.22 6.88 -16.17
N VAL A 349 -4.57 7.89 -15.61
CA VAL A 349 -4.72 9.28 -16.00
C VAL A 349 -3.39 9.76 -16.57
N VAL A 350 -3.46 10.40 -17.72
CA VAL A 350 -2.29 11.00 -18.38
C VAL A 350 -2.59 12.47 -18.60
N TYR A 351 -1.63 13.34 -18.32
CA TYR A 351 -1.66 14.73 -18.70
C TYR A 351 -0.69 14.93 -19.86
N SER A 352 -1.20 15.46 -20.97
CA SER A 352 -0.40 15.86 -22.12
C SER A 352 -0.27 17.36 -22.14
N ASP A 353 0.97 17.82 -22.05
CA ASP A 353 1.39 19.21 -22.15
C ASP A 353 1.86 19.47 -23.60
N SER A 354 1.22 20.46 -24.23
CA SER A 354 1.47 20.90 -25.60
C SER A 354 1.84 22.38 -25.63
N ASP A 355 2.89 22.78 -24.91
CA ASP A 355 3.49 24.11 -24.95
C ASP A 355 3.45 24.86 -26.30
N SER A 356 3.72 24.19 -27.44
CA SER A 356 3.69 24.81 -28.78
C SER A 356 2.33 24.85 -29.48
N GLY A 357 1.32 24.15 -28.98
CA GLY A 357 0.01 23.97 -29.63
C GLY A 357 0.07 23.20 -30.95
N LYS A 358 1.18 22.48 -31.22
CA LYS A 358 1.43 21.78 -32.50
C LYS A 358 1.52 20.27 -32.35
N LYS A 359 2.05 19.80 -31.22
CA LYS A 359 2.25 18.39 -30.90
C LYS A 359 2.35 18.23 -29.39
N GLN A 360 2.14 17.01 -28.91
CA GLN A 360 2.45 16.62 -27.55
C GLN A 360 3.96 16.76 -27.33
N GLU A 361 4.37 17.48 -26.31
CA GLU A 361 5.79 17.66 -25.96
C GLU A 361 6.15 16.83 -24.75
N ARG A 362 5.22 16.73 -23.80
CA ARG A 362 5.37 15.96 -22.59
C ARG A 362 4.09 15.23 -22.22
N MET A 363 4.24 14.02 -21.68
CA MET A 363 3.12 13.23 -21.16
C MET A 363 3.48 12.68 -19.79
N LEU A 364 2.76 13.12 -18.75
CA LEU A 364 2.91 12.70 -17.37
C LEU A 364 1.75 11.77 -16.99
N ALA A 365 2.02 10.62 -16.38
CA ALA A 365 1.01 9.58 -16.16
C ALA A 365 1.06 8.95 -14.78
N THR A 366 -0.10 8.51 -14.30
CA THR A 366 -0.25 7.80 -13.02
C THR A 366 0.32 6.38 -13.07
N SER A 367 0.51 5.81 -14.25
CA SER A 367 1.21 4.54 -14.50
C SER A 367 2.09 4.62 -15.74
N ALA A 368 2.93 3.60 -15.96
CA ALA A 368 3.66 3.40 -17.22
C ALA A 368 2.74 2.86 -18.33
N VAL A 369 1.60 3.52 -18.56
CA VAL A 369 0.58 3.08 -19.51
C VAL A 369 1.16 2.92 -20.92
N LYS A 370 0.89 1.78 -21.53
CA LYS A 370 1.20 1.48 -22.94
C LYS A 370 -0.09 1.42 -23.73
N PHE A 371 -0.07 1.96 -24.95
CA PHE A 371 -1.24 2.06 -25.82
C PHE A 371 -1.93 0.70 -26.02
N GLY A 372 -3.21 0.62 -25.63
CA GLY A 372 -4.04 -0.58 -25.77
C GLY A 372 -3.63 -1.75 -24.85
N ARG A 373 -2.75 -1.54 -23.86
CA ARG A 373 -2.27 -2.56 -22.91
C ARG A 373 -2.90 -2.38 -21.53
N PRO A 374 -4.03 -3.03 -21.22
CA PRO A 374 -4.69 -2.90 -19.92
C PRO A 374 -3.81 -3.32 -18.75
N GLU A 375 -2.83 -4.20 -18.98
CA GLU A 375 -1.90 -4.74 -17.97
C GLU A 375 -0.91 -3.70 -17.41
N THR A 376 -0.91 -2.49 -17.99
CA THR A 376 -0.04 -1.37 -17.63
C THR A 376 -0.78 -0.22 -16.94
N LEU A 377 -2.09 -0.40 -16.70
CA LEU A 377 -2.91 0.59 -16.01
C LEU A 377 -2.75 0.49 -14.49
N ASN A 378 -3.15 1.52 -13.75
CA ASN A 378 -3.18 1.44 -12.28
C ASN A 378 -4.29 0.48 -11.81
N PRO A 379 -4.01 -0.45 -10.88
CA PRO A 379 -5.05 -1.06 -10.08
C PRO A 379 -5.70 -0.03 -9.15
N VAL A 380 -6.98 -0.22 -8.83
CA VAL A 380 -7.68 0.62 -7.85
C VAL A 380 -7.57 -0.02 -6.46
N ARG A 381 -7.07 0.73 -5.48
CA ARG A 381 -7.14 0.34 -4.06
C ARG A 381 -8.33 1.04 -3.42
N VAL A 382 -9.37 0.28 -3.08
CA VAL A 382 -10.49 0.80 -2.28
C VAL A 382 -10.03 0.91 -0.83
N VAL A 383 -10.01 2.14 -0.31
CA VAL A 383 -9.60 2.44 1.06
C VAL A 383 -10.84 2.53 1.94
N PRO A 384 -11.06 1.59 2.88
CA PRO A 384 -12.21 1.64 3.76
C PRO A 384 -12.07 2.79 4.77
N PRO A 385 -13.17 3.42 5.22
CA PRO A 385 -13.10 4.50 6.21
C PRO A 385 -12.50 4.10 7.56
N ALA A 386 -12.53 2.80 7.89
CA ALA A 386 -11.88 2.26 9.07
C ALA A 386 -10.35 2.33 8.99
N GLU A 387 -9.80 2.42 7.78
CA GLU A 387 -8.37 2.55 7.51
C GLU A 387 -7.99 4.02 7.34
N ALA A 388 -8.64 4.74 6.41
CA ALA A 388 -8.45 6.17 6.21
C ALA A 388 -9.60 6.84 5.43
N THR A 389 -9.75 8.14 5.63
CA THR A 389 -10.55 9.06 4.81
C THR A 389 -9.72 10.29 4.44
N CYS A 390 -10.31 11.23 3.70
CA CYS A 390 -9.67 12.48 3.33
C CYS A 390 -10.57 13.68 3.69
N ALA A 391 -9.99 14.66 4.38
CA ALA A 391 -10.69 15.87 4.78
C ALA A 391 -9.87 17.12 4.45
N VAL A 392 -10.55 18.26 4.27
CA VAL A 392 -9.88 19.52 3.96
C VAL A 392 -9.15 20.04 5.20
N LYS A 393 -7.84 20.25 5.09
CA LYS A 393 -6.98 20.90 6.08
C LYS A 393 -6.10 21.91 5.36
N ASN A 394 -6.09 23.16 5.82
CA ASN A 394 -5.30 24.24 5.23
C ASN A 394 -5.50 24.42 3.70
N GLY A 395 -6.74 24.23 3.22
CA GLY A 395 -7.07 24.41 1.81
C GLY A 395 -6.71 23.23 0.89
N GLU A 396 -6.31 22.08 1.43
CA GLU A 396 -6.04 20.87 0.65
C GLU A 396 -6.58 19.62 1.37
N LEU A 397 -6.79 18.52 0.63
CA LEU A 397 -7.13 17.24 1.25
C LEU A 397 -5.90 16.66 1.97
N ALA A 398 -6.07 16.40 3.26
CA ALA A 398 -5.13 15.65 4.08
C ALA A 398 -5.73 14.28 4.44
N VAL A 399 -4.87 13.28 4.53
CA VAL A 399 -5.24 11.94 4.99
C VAL A 399 -5.67 12.05 6.46
N VAL A 400 -6.86 11.55 6.75
CA VAL A 400 -7.40 11.40 8.09
C VAL A 400 -7.40 9.91 8.41
N PRO A 401 -6.52 9.45 9.32
CA PRO A 401 -6.50 8.06 9.70
C PRO A 401 -7.84 7.61 10.27
N GLY A 402 -8.24 6.38 9.97
CA GLY A 402 -9.42 5.77 10.53
C GLY A 402 -9.33 5.65 12.07
N PRO A 403 -10.47 5.42 12.73
CA PRO A 403 -10.50 5.25 14.17
C PRO A 403 -9.65 4.03 14.59
N ALA A 404 -8.94 4.16 15.72
CA ALA A 404 -8.22 3.02 16.29
C ALA A 404 -9.18 1.86 16.54
N LYS A 405 -8.85 0.69 16.00
CA LYS A 405 -9.63 -0.52 16.24
C LYS A 405 -9.48 -0.90 17.72
N LYS A 406 -10.60 -1.11 18.39
CA LYS A 406 -10.59 -1.69 19.74
C LYS A 406 -10.25 -3.16 19.61
N THR A 407 -9.10 -3.54 20.14
CA THR A 407 -8.68 -4.94 20.25
C THR A 407 -8.69 -5.31 21.73
N GLU A 408 -9.10 -6.53 22.03
CA GLU A 408 -8.98 -7.05 23.39
C GLU A 408 -7.49 -7.13 23.77
N PRO A 409 -7.10 -6.84 25.03
CA PRO A 409 -5.69 -6.83 25.44
C PRO A 409 -4.92 -8.10 25.08
N ASP A 410 -5.56 -9.26 25.17
CA ASP A 410 -4.96 -10.58 24.94
C ASP A 410 -5.13 -11.10 23.50
N VAL A 411 -5.65 -10.27 22.59
CA VAL A 411 -5.75 -10.58 21.15
C VAL A 411 -4.73 -9.72 20.40
N ALA A 412 -3.93 -10.34 19.53
CA ALA A 412 -2.90 -9.64 18.78
C ALA A 412 -3.53 -8.63 17.81
N VAL A 413 -2.88 -7.48 17.68
CA VAL A 413 -3.28 -6.42 16.75
C VAL A 413 -2.88 -6.82 15.33
N LEU A 414 -1.65 -7.32 15.16
CA LEU A 414 -1.24 -8.00 13.94
C LEU A 414 -1.78 -9.42 13.99
N ARG A 415 -2.68 -9.72 13.05
CA ARG A 415 -3.13 -11.08 12.81
C ARG A 415 -2.26 -11.68 11.71
N MET A 416 -1.77 -12.88 11.98
CA MET A 416 -1.21 -13.73 10.94
C MET A 416 -2.42 -14.39 10.28
N GLU A 417 -2.66 -14.07 9.01
CA GLU A 417 -3.72 -14.68 8.19
C GLU A 417 -3.12 -15.76 7.30
#